data_AF-A0A931RWR4-F1
#
_entry.id   AF-A0A931RWR4-F1
#
_cell.length_a   1.000
_cell.length_b   1.000
_cell.length_c   1.000
_cell.angle_alpha   90.00
_cell.angle_beta   90.00
_cell.angle_gamma   90.00
#
_symmetry.space_group_name_H-M   'P 1'
#
loop_
_entity.id
_entity.type
_entity.pdbx_description
1 polymer ?
#
loop_
_entity_poly.entity_id
_entity_poly.type
_entity_poly.pdbx_seq_one_letter_code
_entity_poly.pdbx_strand_id
1 'polypeptide(L)'
;MNIKNSGLKTILAVSLILMVSMGLFPPWAHFLGGGVSGSVGYGFLFNPSLPSYADTIARVDIPRLTIQWILVLMSAALCFLTLSKNNKE
;
A
#
# COMPACT_ATOMS: atom_id res chain seq x y z
N MET A 1 -9.09 -3.24 -34.21
CA MET A 1 -9.35 -2.67 -32.87
C MET A 1 -8.15 -2.94 -31.98
N ASN A 2 -7.52 -1.88 -31.48
CA ASN A 2 -6.16 -1.82 -30.93
C ASN A 2 -6.12 -2.31 -29.46
N ILE A 3 -5.93 -3.62 -29.24
CA ILE A 3 -5.90 -4.22 -27.89
C ILE A 3 -4.46 -4.21 -27.28
N LYS A 4 -3.42 -3.82 -28.02
CA LYS A 4 -2.02 -3.95 -27.57
C LYS A 4 -1.58 -3.01 -26.43
N ASN A 5 -2.36 -1.99 -26.07
CA ASN A 5 -1.99 -0.99 -25.04
C ASN A 5 -2.98 -0.86 -23.86
N SER A 6 -4.15 -1.51 -23.90
CA SER A 6 -5.16 -1.34 -22.84
C SER A 6 -4.76 -2.06 -21.55
N GLY A 7 -4.22 -3.29 -21.62
CA GLY A 7 -3.81 -4.06 -20.45
C GLY A 7 -2.69 -3.40 -19.64
N LEU A 8 -1.67 -2.86 -20.32
CA LEU A 8 -0.56 -2.14 -19.68
C LEU A 8 -1.04 -0.85 -19.00
N LYS A 9 -1.92 -0.09 -19.66
CA LYS A 9 -2.54 1.11 -19.08
C LYS A 9 -3.37 0.78 -17.86
N THR A 10 -4.13 -0.32 -17.90
CA THR A 10 -4.91 -0.80 -16.74
C THR A 10 -4.00 -1.18 -15.58
N ILE A 11 -2.92 -1.93 -15.81
CA ILE A 11 -1.98 -2.31 -14.74
C ILE A 11 -1.34 -1.07 -14.13
N LEU A 12 -0.84 -0.14 -14.95
CA LEU A 12 -0.27 1.11 -14.45
C LEU A 12 -1.28 1.94 -13.65
N ALA A 13 -2.52 2.05 -14.15
CA ALA A 13 -3.59 2.77 -13.44
C ALA A 13 -3.93 2.10 -12.10
N VAL A 14 -4.07 0.78 -12.07
CA VAL A 14 -4.36 0.02 -10.84
C VAL A 14 -3.21 0.15 -9.83
N SER A 15 -1.97 -0.03 -10.27
CA SER A 15 -0.79 0.13 -9.40
C SER A 15 -0.68 1.55 -8.85
N LEU A 16 -0.97 2.57 -9.66
CA LEU A 16 -0.98 3.97 -9.22
C LEU A 16 -2.08 4.22 -8.18
N ILE A 17 -3.29 3.72 -8.43
CA ILE A 17 -4.42 3.83 -7.49
C ILE A 17 -4.07 3.15 -6.16
N LEU A 18 -3.47 1.96 -6.19
CA LEU A 18 -3.06 1.25 -4.97
C LEU A 18 -2.00 2.02 -4.20
N MET A 19 -0.96 2.54 -4.88
CA MET A 19 0.09 3.34 -4.25
C MET A 19 -0.46 4.60 -3.57
N VAL A 20 -1.33 5.34 -4.27
CA VAL A 20 -1.97 6.55 -3.73
C VAL A 20 -2.90 6.18 -2.56
N SER A 21 -3.66 5.10 -2.68
CA SER A 21 -4.55 4.64 -1.61
C SER A 21 -3.78 4.26 -0.35
N MET A 22 -2.64 3.60 -0.48
CA MET A 22 -1.75 3.29 0.65
C MET A 22 -1.09 4.54 1.25
N GLY A 23 -0.87 5.59 0.45
CA GLY A 23 -0.38 6.88 0.95
C GLY A 23 -1.45 7.66 1.71
N LEU A 24 -2.70 7.66 1.21
CA LEU A 24 -3.84 8.30 1.86
C LEU A 24 -4.30 7.55 3.11
N PHE A 25 -4.24 6.22 3.06
CA PHE A 25 -4.62 5.31 4.12
C PHE A 25 -3.42 4.42 4.44
N PRO A 26 -2.41 4.96 5.17
CA PRO A 26 -1.23 4.21 5.50
C PRO A 26 -1.51 3.22 6.64
N PRO A 27 -0.67 2.18 6.79
CA PRO A 27 -0.74 1.32 7.94
C PRO A 27 -0.35 2.10 9.20
N TRP A 28 -1.30 2.26 10.11
CA TRP A 28 -1.07 2.87 11.41
C TRP A 28 -0.63 1.80 12.43
N ALA A 29 0.37 2.15 13.23
CA ALA A 29 0.94 1.30 14.28
C ALA A 29 1.13 2.08 15.60
N HIS A 30 1.04 1.34 16.71
CA HIS A 30 1.42 1.83 18.03
C HIS A 30 2.90 1.60 18.25
N PHE A 31 3.58 2.59 18.83
CA PHE A 31 4.98 2.49 19.21
C PHE A 31 5.10 2.57 20.73
N LEU A 32 5.62 1.52 21.36
CA LEU A 32 5.94 1.47 22.79
C LEU A 32 7.45 1.27 22.94
N GLY A 33 8.11 2.12 23.75
CA GLY A 33 9.52 1.96 24.10
C GLY A 33 10.52 1.95 22.93
N GLY A 34 10.19 2.59 21.81
CA GLY A 34 11.06 2.66 20.62
C GLY A 34 10.83 1.57 19.57
N GLY A 35 9.90 0.63 19.80
CA GLY A 35 9.52 -0.42 18.84
C GLY A 35 8.04 -0.41 18.45
N VAL A 36 7.69 -1.06 17.34
CA VAL A 36 6.30 -1.30 16.93
C VAL A 36 5.68 -2.34 17.86
N SER A 37 4.63 -1.96 18.57
CA SER A 37 3.93 -2.84 19.50
C SER A 37 2.71 -3.54 18.90
N GLY A 38 2.15 -3.01 17.82
CA GLY A 38 0.96 -3.59 17.18
C GLY A 38 0.32 -2.67 16.13
N SER A 39 -0.50 -3.26 15.26
CA SER A 39 -1.25 -2.50 14.24
C SER A 39 -2.54 -1.92 14.83
N VAL A 40 -2.75 -0.62 14.62
CA VAL A 40 -3.93 0.13 15.12
C VAL A 40 -5.11 0.02 14.17
N GLY A 41 -4.83 -0.25 12.89
CA GLY A 41 -5.82 -0.12 11.82
C GLY A 41 -6.32 1.33 11.72
N TYR A 42 -7.60 1.50 11.39
CA TYR A 42 -8.23 2.83 11.22
C TYR A 42 -9.21 3.19 12.35
N GLY A 43 -9.33 2.34 13.39
CA GLY A 43 -10.29 2.53 14.48
C GLY A 43 -10.09 3.85 15.23
N PHE A 44 -8.83 4.29 15.37
CA PHE A 44 -8.48 5.52 16.08
C PHE A 44 -8.98 6.80 15.38
N LEU A 45 -9.24 6.78 14.06
CA LEU A 45 -9.79 7.93 13.34
C LEU A 45 -11.24 8.24 13.74
N PHE A 46 -11.99 7.20 14.10
CA PHE A 46 -13.42 7.31 14.40
C PHE A 46 -13.70 7.33 15.91
N ASN A 47 -12.84 6.71 16.72
CA ASN A 47 -12.96 6.68 18.18
C ASN A 47 -11.59 6.88 18.85
N PRO A 48 -11.09 8.13 18.93
CA PRO A 48 -9.78 8.42 19.49
C PRO A 48 -9.72 8.22 21.01
N SER A 49 -10.85 8.22 21.71
CA SER A 49 -10.95 8.15 23.17
C SER A 49 -10.93 6.74 23.77
N LEU A 50 -10.66 5.71 22.96
CA LEU A 50 -10.56 4.34 23.47
C LEU A 50 -9.32 4.22 24.38
N PRO A 51 -9.41 3.50 25.52
CA PRO A 51 -8.30 3.36 26.47
C PRO A 51 -7.01 2.85 25.83
N SER A 52 -7.12 1.98 24.82
CA SER A 52 -5.98 1.44 24.06
C SER A 52 -5.21 2.52 23.27
N TYR A 53 -5.81 3.69 23.02
CA TYR A 53 -5.24 4.81 22.27
C TYR A 53 -4.88 6.01 23.15
N ALA A 54 -5.35 6.04 24.40
CA ALA A 54 -5.18 7.18 25.30
C ALA A 54 -3.71 7.47 25.64
N ASP A 55 -2.88 6.43 25.74
CA ASP A 55 -1.45 6.54 26.09
C ASP A 55 -0.50 6.28 24.90
N THR A 56 -1.03 5.95 23.71
CA THR A 56 -0.22 5.56 22.55
C THR A 56 -0.50 6.43 21.34
N ILE A 57 0.51 7.23 20.96
CA ILE A 57 0.46 8.02 19.72
C ILE A 57 0.48 7.06 18.53
N ALA A 58 -0.62 6.99 17.78
CA ALA A 58 -0.64 6.28 16.50
C ALA A 58 0.33 6.98 15.53
N ARG A 59 1.25 6.21 14.96
CA ARG A 59 2.21 6.72 13.97
C ARG A 59 2.12 5.87 12.71
N VAL A 60 2.49 6.47 11.59
CA VAL A 60 2.61 5.75 10.34
C VAL A 60 3.74 4.73 10.45
N ASP A 61 3.44 3.47 10.12
CA ASP A 61 4.43 2.41 10.00
C ASP A 61 5.15 2.54 8.65
N ILE A 62 6.15 3.41 8.61
CA ILE A 62 6.96 3.69 7.41
C ILE A 62 7.62 2.42 6.85
N PRO A 63 8.22 1.52 7.67
CA PRO A 63 8.75 0.25 7.16
C PRO A 63 7.69 -0.59 6.44
N ARG A 64 6.51 -0.76 7.04
CA ARG A 64 5.44 -1.55 6.43
C ARG A 64 4.90 -0.91 5.16
N LEU A 65 4.73 0.42 5.14
CA LEU A 65 4.30 1.16 3.95
C LEU A 65 5.33 1.02 2.80
N THR A 66 6.63 1.08 3.13
CA THR A 66 7.71 0.91 2.16
C THR A 66 7.69 -0.49 1.55
N ILE A 67 7.52 -1.54 2.38
CA ILE A 67 7.41 -2.92 1.90
C ILE A 67 6.19 -3.08 0.98
N GLN A 68 5.04 -2.50 1.33
CA GLN A 68 3.83 -2.55 0.50
C GLN A 68 4.06 -1.90 -0.87
N TRP A 69 4.69 -0.73 -0.92
CA TRP A 69 5.03 -0.05 -2.18
C TRP A 69 5.97 -0.88 -3.05
N ILE A 70 7.01 -1.48 -2.46
CA ILE A 70 7.93 -2.35 -3.18
C ILE A 70 7.18 -3.56 -3.77
N LEU A 71 6.31 -4.22 -3.00
CA LEU A 71 5.53 -5.36 -3.49
C LEU A 71 4.60 -4.99 -4.65
N VAL A 72 3.93 -3.82 -4.57
CA VAL A 72 3.08 -3.33 -5.66
C VAL A 72 3.92 -3.06 -6.91
N LEU A 73 5.05 -2.37 -6.78
CA LEU A 73 5.94 -2.11 -7.93
C LEU A 73 6.51 -3.40 -8.54
N MET A 74 6.90 -4.37 -7.70
CA MET A 74 7.37 -5.67 -8.17
C MET A 74 6.29 -6.44 -8.92
N SER A 75 5.06 -6.48 -8.39
CA SER A 75 3.94 -7.14 -9.07
C SER A 75 3.61 -6.46 -10.40
N ALA A 76 3.61 -5.12 -10.44
CA ALA A 76 3.40 -4.35 -11.67
C ALA A 76 4.49 -4.64 -12.71
N ALA A 77 5.76 -4.69 -12.29
CA ALA A 77 6.89 -4.99 -13.16
C ALA A 77 6.81 -6.42 -13.74
N LEU A 78 6.48 -7.41 -12.92
CA LEU A 78 6.29 -8.79 -13.38
C LEU A 78 5.15 -8.89 -14.39
N CYS A 79 3.98 -8.33 -14.09
CA CYS A 79 2.85 -8.31 -15.02
C CYS A 79 3.18 -7.56 -16.32
N PHE A 80 3.92 -6.46 -16.24
CA PHE A 80 4.41 -5.72 -17.40
C PHE A 80 5.31 -6.58 -18.29
N LEU A 81 6.28 -7.29 -17.70
CA LEU A 81 7.19 -8.15 -18.45
C LEU A 81 6.45 -9.31 -19.15
N THR A 82 5.52 -9.97 -18.46
CA THR A 82 4.73 -11.07 -19.03
C THR A 82 3.85 -10.59 -20.19
N LEU A 83 3.15 -9.46 -20.06
CA LEU A 83 2.33 -8.92 -21.13
C LEU A 83 3.16 -8.37 -22.30
N SER A 84 4.32 -7.79 -22.02
CA SER A 84 5.24 -7.30 -23.05
C SER A 84 5.79 -8.44 -23.90
N LYS A 85 6.09 -9.59 -23.28
CA LYS A 85 6.56 -10.79 -23.99
C LYS A 85 5.48 -11.36 -24.93
N ASN A 86 4.25 -11.52 -24.43
CA ASN A 86 3.13 -12.06 -25.22
C ASN A 86 2.72 -11.17 -26.41
N ASN A 87 3.08 -9.88 -26.41
CA ASN A 87 2.77 -8.96 -27.50
C ASN A 87 3.78 -8.99 -28.66
N LYS A 88 4.95 -9.62 -28.45
CA LYS A 88 6.04 -9.71 -29.44
C LYS A 88 6.03 -11.02 -30.23
N GLU A 89 5.40 -12.06 -29.68
CA GLU A 89 5.03 -13.29 -30.39
C GLU A 89 3.79 -13.06 -31.26
#